data_AF-A0AAV9G2Y3-F1
#
_entry.id   AF-A0AAV9G2Y3-F1
#
_cell.length_a   1.000
_cell.length_b   1.000
_cell.length_c   1.000
_cell.angle_alpha   90.00
_cell.angle_beta   90.00
_cell.angle_gamma   90.00
#
_symmetry.space_group_name_H-M   'P 1'
#
loop_
_entity.id
_entity.type
_entity.pdbx_description
1 polymer ?
#
loop_
_entity_poly.entity_id
_entity_poly.type
_entity_poly.pdbx_seq_one_letter_code
_entity_poly.pdbx_strand_id
1 'polypeptide(L)' 'MPELRPNPTQRDIPNDAAQESANQAPEEVSNKARGHKANLSNPNTSEASKENSKQALKDLGGEDAFYSKDSK' A
#
# COMPACT_ATOMS: atom_id res chain seq x y z
N MET A 1 -3.36 -29.39 44.52
CA MET A 1 -3.10 -28.01 44.07
C MET A 1 -2.87 -28.06 42.56
N PRO A 2 -3.78 -27.58 41.70
CA PRO A 2 -3.52 -27.53 40.27
C PRO A 2 -2.65 -26.32 39.96
N GLU A 3 -1.45 -26.55 39.42
CA GLU A 3 -0.57 -25.47 38.96
C GLU A 3 -1.20 -24.75 37.75
N LEU A 4 -1.39 -23.44 37.88
CA LEU A 4 -1.77 -22.56 36.78
C LEU A 4 -0.66 -22.61 35.72
N ARG A 5 -0.99 -23.05 34.51
CA ARG A 5 -0.08 -22.94 33.37
C ARG A 5 0.16 -21.45 33.06
N PRO A 6 1.40 -21.01 32.81
CA PRO A 6 1.70 -19.62 32.51
C PRO A 6 1.01 -19.19 31.21
N ASN A 7 0.37 -18.02 31.27
CA ASN A 7 -0.25 -17.36 30.13
C ASN A 7 0.85 -17.02 29.10
N PRO A 8 0.78 -17.50 27.85
CA PRO A 8 1.79 -17.15 26.85
C PRO A 8 1.70 -15.65 26.60
N THR A 9 2.79 -14.95 26.95
CA THR A 9 3.01 -13.55 26.63
C THR A 9 2.66 -13.31 25.18
N GLN A 10 1.84 -12.28 24.98
CA GLN A 10 1.47 -11.65 23.72
C GLN A 10 2.50 -11.95 22.62
N ARG A 11 2.11 -12.69 21.58
CA ARG A 11 2.94 -12.84 20.38
C ARG A 11 3.26 -11.43 19.91
N ASP A 12 4.50 -11.02 20.11
CA ASP A 12 5.08 -9.87 19.44
C ASP A 12 4.94 -10.18 17.95
N ILE A 13 3.93 -9.59 17.31
CA ILE A 13 3.79 -9.63 15.87
C ILE A 13 4.98 -8.79 15.40
N PRO A 14 6.04 -9.38 14.81
CA PRO A 14 7.09 -8.57 14.24
C PRO A 14 6.45 -7.66 13.21
N ASN A 15 6.60 -6.35 13.40
CA ASN A 15 6.08 -5.32 12.51
C ASN A 15 6.88 -5.26 11.18
N ASP A 16 7.60 -6.33 10.84
CA ASP A 16 8.47 -6.55 9.69
C ASP A 16 7.69 -6.82 8.38
N ALA A 17 6.41 -6.47 8.31
CA ALA A 17 5.59 -6.62 7.11
C ALA A 17 5.44 -5.33 6.29
N ALA A 18 6.27 -4.30 6.52
CA ALA A 18 6.06 -2.99 5.89
C ALA A 18 7.31 -2.27 5.38
N GLN A 19 8.47 -2.91 5.30
CA GLN A 19 9.66 -2.27 4.70
C GLN A 19 10.51 -3.26 3.89
N GLU A 20 9.89 -3.91 2.90
CA GLU A 20 10.66 -4.39 1.76
C GLU A 20 10.38 -3.48 0.56
N SER A 21 11.46 -3.12 -0.15
CA SER A 21 11.46 -2.54 -1.49
C SER A 21 11.40 -1.01 -1.62
N ALA A 22 12.53 -0.39 -1.32
CA ALA A 22 12.98 0.86 -1.95
C ALA A 22 13.39 0.68 -3.43
N ASN A 23 12.99 -0.43 -4.07
CA ASN A 23 13.14 -0.69 -5.50
C ASN A 23 11.75 -1.02 -6.07
N GLN A 24 10.85 -0.03 -6.06
CA GLN A 24 9.48 -0.20 -6.56
C GLN A 24 9.53 -0.66 -8.01
N ALA A 25 9.30 -1.95 -8.24
CA ALA A 25 9.20 -2.50 -9.58
C ALA A 25 8.13 -1.70 -10.35
N PRO A 26 8.29 -1.48 -11.67
CA PRO A 26 7.29 -0.75 -12.46
C PRO A 26 5.88 -1.35 -12.35
N GLU A 27 5.79 -2.66 -12.07
CA GLU A 27 4.55 -3.38 -11.74
C GLU A 27 3.87 -2.83 -10.47
N GLU A 28 4.62 -2.63 -9.39
CA GLU A 28 4.15 -2.15 -8.10
C GLU A 28 3.58 -0.73 -8.23
N VAL A 29 4.28 0.13 -8.96
CA VAL A 29 3.86 1.52 -9.23
C VAL A 29 2.54 1.53 -10.01
N SER A 30 2.44 0.73 -11.08
CA SER A 30 1.20 0.56 -11.84
C SER A 30 0.04 0.04 -10.97
N ASN A 31 0.30 -0.95 -10.11
CA ASN A 31 -0.72 -1.52 -9.22
C ASN A 31 -1.22 -0.49 -8.20
N LYS A 32 -0.32 0.27 -7.56
CA LYS A 32 -0.68 1.36 -6.65
C LYS A 32 -1.49 2.45 -7.36
N ALA A 33 -1.05 2.87 -8.55
CA ALA A 33 -1.76 3.87 -9.33
C ALA A 33 -3.19 3.42 -9.67
N ARG A 34 -3.37 2.16 -10.10
CA ARG A 34 -4.72 1.60 -10.33
C ARG A 34 -5.58 1.62 -9.07
N GLY A 35 -5.02 1.26 -7.92
CA GLY A 35 -5.71 1.29 -6.63
C GLY A 35 -6.14 2.71 -6.22
N HIS A 36 -5.25 3.69 -6.32
CA HIS A 36 -5.59 5.08 -6.02
C HIS A 36 -6.67 5.61 -6.97
N LYS A 37 -6.64 5.27 -8.25
CA LYS A 37 -7.67 5.65 -9.23
C LYS A 37 -9.05 5.03 -8.91
N ALA A 38 -9.07 3.78 -8.46
CA ALA A 38 -10.29 3.14 -7.98
C ALA A 38 -10.85 3.87 -6.74
N ASN A 39 -9.98 4.27 -5.81
CA ASN A 39 -10.37 5.05 -4.63
C ASN A 39 -10.99 6.41 -5.00
N LEU A 40 -10.50 7.07 -6.06
CA LEU A 40 -11.09 8.31 -6.56
C LEU A 40 -12.50 8.13 -7.12
N SER A 41 -12.74 7.00 -7.77
CA SER A 41 -14.02 6.67 -8.42
C SER A 41 -15.04 6.11 -7.42
N ASN A 42 -14.61 5.72 -6.22
CA ASN A 42 -15.49 5.20 -5.20
C ASN A 42 -16.36 6.33 -4.59
N PRO A 43 -17.69 6.29 -4.74
CA PRO A 43 -18.58 7.30 -4.15
C PRO A 43 -18.56 7.27 -2.62
N ASN A 44 -18.20 6.13 -2.01
CA ASN A 44 -18.14 5.97 -0.55
C ASN A 44 -16.81 6.46 0.08
N THR A 45 -15.83 6.87 -0.73
CA THR A 45 -14.57 7.40 -0.21
C THR A 45 -14.71 8.87 0.16
N SER A 46 -14.17 9.24 1.32
CA SER A 46 -14.12 10.61 1.80
C SER A 46 -13.31 11.54 0.89
N GLU A 47 -13.59 12.84 0.94
CA GLU A 47 -12.88 13.83 0.12
C GLU A 47 -11.38 13.89 0.45
N ALA A 48 -11.03 13.83 1.74
CA ALA A 48 -9.63 13.81 2.18
C ALA A 48 -8.85 12.61 1.61
N SER A 49 -9.47 11.42 1.60
CA SER A 49 -8.86 10.22 1.01
C SER A 49 -8.72 10.34 -0.50
N LYS A 50 -9.67 11.01 -1.17
CA LYS A 50 -9.57 11.29 -2.62
C LYS A 50 -8.44 12.28 -2.91
N GLU A 51 -8.31 13.35 -2.14
CA GLU A 51 -7.20 14.29 -2.25
C GLU A 51 -5.84 13.59 -2.12
N ASN A 52 -5.71 12.77 -1.07
CA ASN A 52 -4.48 12.00 -0.83
C ASN A 52 -4.17 11.03 -1.99
N SER A 53 -5.18 10.32 -2.50
CA SER A 53 -5.03 9.45 -3.69
C SER A 53 -4.61 10.23 -4.94
N LYS A 54 -5.12 11.45 -5.16
CA LYS A 54 -4.68 12.30 -6.29
C LYS A 54 -3.22 12.69 -6.16
N GLN A 55 -2.79 13.05 -4.95
CA GLN A 55 -1.41 13.44 -4.70
C GLN A 55 -0.47 12.24 -4.86
N ALA A 56 -0.83 11.07 -4.33
CA ALA A 56 -0.08 9.83 -4.51
C ALA A 56 0.06 9.44 -5.99
N LEU A 57 -1.01 9.59 -6.78
CA LEU A 57 -0.95 9.36 -8.23
C LEU A 57 0.05 10.27 -8.95
N LYS A 58 0.15 11.54 -8.54
CA LYS A 58 1.16 12.46 -9.08
C LYS A 58 2.58 12.04 -8.69
N ASP A 59 2.77 11.66 -7.44
CA ASP A 59 4.08 11.26 -6.91
C ASP A 59 4.60 9.96 -7.54
N LEU A 60 3.69 9.02 -7.83
CA LEU A 60 3.99 7.77 -8.52
C LEU A 60 4.41 7.96 -9.99
N GLY A 61 4.34 9.18 -10.54
CA GLY A 61 4.71 9.49 -11.92
C GLY A 61 3.52 9.67 -12.88
N GLY A 62 2.29 9.70 -12.38
CA GLY A 62 1.10 9.96 -13.19
C GLY A 62 0.95 8.99 -14.39
N GLU A 63 0.74 9.55 -15.58
CA GLU A 63 0.72 8.79 -16.85
C GLU A 63 2.08 8.16 -17.21
N ASP A 64 3.21 8.76 -16.80
CA ASP A 64 4.57 8.34 -17.17
C ASP A 64 4.99 7.04 -16.46
N ALA A 65 4.46 6.84 -15.25
CA ALA A 65 4.59 5.62 -14.45
C ALA A 65 4.14 4.34 -15.21
N PHE A 66 3.19 4.50 -16.14
CA PHE A 66 2.69 3.40 -16.97
C PHE A 66 3.55 3.13 -18.20
N TYR A 67 4.23 4.14 -18.74
CA TYR A 67 4.97 4.06 -20.01
C TYR A 67 6.34 3.39 -19.90
N SER A 68 6.89 3.23 -18.69
CA SER A 68 8.15 2.49 -18.50
C SER A 68 8.04 0.98 -18.80
N LYS A 69 6.84 0.46 -19.07
CA LYS A 69 6.61 -0.98 -19.33
C LYS A 69 6.82 -1.40 -20.79
N ASP A 70 6.83 -0.46 -21.74
CA ASP A 70 6.86 -0.77 -23.19
C ASP A 70 8.27 -0.70 -23.82
N SER A 71 9.33 -0.46 -23.03
CA SER A 71 10.71 -0.47 -23.51
C SER A 71 11.43 -1.77 -23.12
N LYS A 72 11.10 -2.90 -23.76
CA LYS A 72 11.96 -4.08 -23.74
C LYS A 72 11.99 -4.81 -25.07
#